data_AF-T1AJP5-F1
#
_entry.id   AF-T1AJP5-F1
#
_cell.length_a   1.000
_cell.length_b   1.000
_cell.length_c   1.000
_cell.angle_alpha   90.00
_cell.angle_beta   90.00
_cell.angle_gamma   90.00
#
_symmetry.space_group_name_H-M   'P 1'
#
loop_
_entity.id
_entity.type
_entity.pdbx_description
1 polymer ?
#
loop_
_entity_poly.entity_id
_entity_poly.type
_entity_poly.pdbx_seq_one_letter_code
_entity_poly.pdbx_strand_id
1 'polypeptide(L)'
;QRPGGRCEACEGDGILRYEMHFLPDVYVACESCHGKRYNAETLAVTFRGKSIADVLDLTVDEAAEFFQNHRRIHSRLQVLSD
;
A
#
# COMPACT_ATOMS: atom_id res chain seq x y z
N GLN A 1 10.50 9.13 17.21
CA GLN A 1 10.38 8.98 15.75
C GLN A 1 9.18 9.77 15.26
N ARG A 2 9.40 10.87 14.53
CA ARG A 2 8.44 11.48 13.58
C ARG A 2 9.34 12.17 12.53
N PRO A 3 9.16 11.96 11.21
CA PRO A 3 7.87 12.16 10.53
C PRO A 3 7.52 11.17 9.39
N GLY A 4 6.27 10.68 9.42
CA GLY A 4 5.59 9.98 8.33
C GLY A 4 5.21 8.55 8.71
N GLY A 5 3.95 8.15 8.56
CA GLY A 5 3.50 6.77 8.82
C GLY A 5 4.11 5.71 7.88
N ARG A 6 4.89 6.15 6.90
CA ARG A 6 5.56 5.28 5.91
C ARG A 6 6.71 4.50 6.54
N CYS A 7 7.15 3.45 5.86
CA CYS A 7 8.37 2.75 6.21
C CYS A 7 9.57 3.61 5.82
N GLU A 8 10.44 3.95 6.78
CA GLU A 8 11.63 4.77 6.52
C GLU A 8 12.71 4.00 5.75
N ALA A 9 12.78 2.67 5.87
CA ALA A 9 13.81 1.86 5.20
C ALA A 9 13.68 1.85 3.66
N CYS A 10 12.45 1.94 3.14
CA CYS A 10 12.17 2.01 1.71
C CYS A 10 11.43 3.29 1.31
N GLU A 11 11.42 4.28 2.20
CA GLU A 11 10.75 5.58 1.99
C GLU A 11 9.28 5.49 1.55
N GLY A 12 8.58 4.41 1.89
CA GLY A 12 7.19 4.15 1.50
C GLY A 12 6.97 3.45 0.15
N ASP A 13 8.03 3.04 -0.55
CA ASP A 13 7.89 2.31 -1.83
C ASP A 13 7.49 0.85 -1.62
N GLY A 14 7.91 0.24 -0.51
CA GLY A 14 7.72 -1.18 -0.23
C GLY A 14 8.73 -2.09 -0.95
N ILE A 15 9.53 -1.52 -1.84
CA ILE A 15 10.59 -2.19 -2.59
C ILE A 15 11.89 -1.40 -2.47
N LEU A 16 13.02 -2.07 -2.65
CA LEU A 16 14.34 -1.49 -2.76
C LEU A 16 14.88 -1.77 -4.16
N ARG A 17 15.39 -0.74 -4.84
CA ARG A 17 15.99 -0.84 -6.17
C ARG A 17 17.50 -0.93 -6.03
N TYR A 18 18.08 -2.00 -6.53
CA TYR A 18 19.54 -2.19 -6.59
C TYR A 18 20.01 -2.01 -8.02
N GLU A 19 20.79 -0.96 -8.22
CA GLU A 19 21.44 -0.68 -9.51
C GLU A 19 22.67 -1.58 -9.67
N MET A 20 22.69 -2.33 -10.77
CA MET A 20 23.73 -3.29 -11.08
C MET A 20 24.49 -2.81 -12.31
N HIS A 21 25.82 -2.89 -12.29
CA HIS A 21 26.66 -2.24 -13.29
C HIS A 21 26.47 -2.74 -14.74
N PHE A 22 25.92 -3.96 -14.92
CA PHE A 22 25.77 -4.59 -16.24
C PHE A 22 24.44 -5.32 -16.44
N LEU A 23 23.59 -5.35 -15.42
CA LEU A 23 22.29 -6.03 -15.45
C LEU A 23 21.18 -5.01 -15.25
N PRO A 24 19.95 -5.31 -15.69
CA PRO A 24 18.80 -4.50 -15.34
C PRO A 24 18.68 -4.36 -13.82
N ASP A 25 18.11 -3.24 -13.39
CA ASP A 25 17.81 -2.98 -11.99
C ASP A 25 16.99 -4.12 -11.38
N VAL A 26 17.38 -4.52 -10.18
CA VAL A 26 16.68 -5.53 -9.41
C VAL A 26 15.83 -4.84 -8.35
N TYR A 27 14.56 -5.22 -8.28
CA TYR A 27 13.62 -4.76 -7.26
C TYR A 27 13.38 -5.89 -6.26
N VAL A 28 13.70 -5.63 -5.00
CA VAL A 28 13.51 -6.59 -3.90
C VAL A 28 12.49 -6.01 -2.94
N ALA A 29 11.62 -6.86 -2.39
CA ALA A 29 10.70 -6.44 -1.34
C ALA A 29 11.48 -5.90 -0.13
N CYS A 30 11.02 -4.78 0.44
CA CYS A 30 11.63 -4.21 1.63
C CYS A 30 11.48 -5.18 2.80
N GLU A 31 12.59 -5.65 3.37
CA GLU A 31 12.58 -6.60 4.48
C GLU A 31 11.99 -6.00 5.77
N SER A 32 12.06 -4.68 5.95
CA SER A 32 11.56 -4.01 7.17
C SER A 32 10.03 -3.95 7.23
N CYS A 33 9.36 -3.70 6.10
CA CYS A 33 7.91 -3.62 6.05
C CYS A 33 7.25 -4.80 5.31
N HIS A 34 8.06 -5.72 4.78
CA HIS A 34 7.61 -6.84 3.95
C HIS A 34 6.68 -6.40 2.81
N GLY A 35 7.02 -5.30 2.14
CA GLY A 35 6.20 -4.73 1.06
C GLY A 35 4.98 -3.91 1.52
N LYS A 36 4.68 -3.82 2.82
CA LYS A 36 3.49 -3.10 3.33
C LYS A 36 3.61 -1.58 3.32
N ARG A 37 4.78 -1.01 3.01
CA ARG A 37 5.01 0.44 2.80
C ARG A 37 4.87 1.35 4.04
N TYR A 38 4.38 0.84 5.16
CA TYR A 38 4.11 1.60 6.39
C TYR A 38 4.80 1.00 7.61
N ASN A 39 4.96 1.81 8.66
CA ASN A 39 5.45 1.34 9.96
C ASN A 39 4.36 0.61 10.76
N ALA A 40 4.77 -0.11 11.80
CA ALA A 40 3.88 -0.94 12.59
C ALA A 40 2.77 -0.12 13.29
N GLU A 41 3.09 1.08 13.76
CA GLU A 41 2.11 1.97 14.41
C GLU A 41 1.01 2.41 13.44
N THR A 42 1.35 2.66 12.17
CA THR A 42 0.38 3.01 11.13
C THR A 42 -0.47 1.82 10.71
N LEU A 43 0.14 0.64 10.62
CA LEU A 43 -0.57 -0.61 10.30
C LEU A 43 -1.52 -1.06 11.41
N ALA A 44 -1.30 -0.64 12.66
CA ALA A 44 -2.19 -0.95 13.77
C ALA A 44 -3.55 -0.21 13.68
N VAL A 45 -3.65 0.86 12.89
CA VAL A 45 -4.91 1.59 12.69
C VAL A 45 -5.75 0.86 11.64
N THR A 46 -6.94 0.44 12.03
CA THR A 46 -7.85 -0.28 11.14
C THR A 46 -9.12 0.49 10.84
N PHE A 47 -9.62 0.36 9.62
CA PHE A 47 -10.95 0.77 9.22
C PHE A 47 -11.73 -0.48 8.79
N ARG A 48 -12.88 -0.74 9.42
CA ARG A 48 -13.69 -1.97 9.17
C ARG A 48 -12.85 -3.26 9.22
N GLY A 49 -11.93 -3.33 10.18
CA GLY A 49 -11.05 -4.49 10.39
C GLY A 49 -9.87 -4.62 9.42
N LYS A 50 -9.65 -3.66 8.52
CA LYS A 50 -8.53 -3.64 7.57
C LYS A 50 -7.59 -2.47 7.85
N SER A 51 -6.28 -2.70 7.88
CA SER A 51 -5.27 -1.64 7.89
C SER A 51 -5.19 -0.94 6.53
N ILE A 52 -4.45 0.17 6.44
CA ILE A 52 -4.26 0.85 5.15
C ILE A 52 -3.55 -0.04 4.12
N ALA A 53 -2.62 -0.90 4.54
CA ALA A 53 -1.97 -1.85 3.63
C ALA A 53 -2.98 -2.89 3.12
N ASP A 54 -3.85 -3.41 3.98
CA ASP A 54 -4.86 -4.38 3.58
C ASP A 54 -5.90 -3.77 2.63
N VAL A 55 -6.19 -2.47 2.75
CA VAL A 55 -7.09 -1.75 1.83
C VAL A 55 -6.43 -1.53 0.47
N LEU A 56 -5.13 -1.24 0.43
CA LEU A 56 -4.36 -1.07 -0.81
C LEU A 56 -4.10 -2.39 -1.54
N ASP A 57 -4.23 -3.53 -0.85
CA ASP A 57 -4.09 -4.87 -1.41
C ASP A 57 -5.40 -5.43 -1.99
N LEU A 58 -6.53 -4.73 -1.79
CA LEU A 58 -7.80 -5.09 -2.39
C LEU A 58 -7.75 -4.93 -3.91
N THR A 59 -8.40 -5.86 -4.61
CA THR A 59 -8.77 -5.65 -6.02
C THR A 59 -9.73 -4.46 -6.15
N VAL A 60 -9.87 -3.93 -7.37
CA VAL A 60 -10.79 -2.81 -7.64
C VAL A 60 -12.23 -3.16 -7.26
N ASP A 61 -12.69 -4.37 -7.59
CA ASP A 61 -14.05 -4.83 -7.30
C ASP A 61 -14.29 -4.95 -5.79
N GLU A 62 -13.36 -5.57 -5.05
CA GLU A 62 -13.42 -5.66 -3.60
C GLU A 62 -13.37 -4.29 -2.94
N ALA A 63 -12.55 -3.38 -3.47
CA ALA A 63 -12.48 -2.01 -2.97
C ALA A 63 -13.79 -1.25 -3.24
N ALA A 64 -14.42 -1.45 -4.39
CA ALA A 64 -15.71 -0.85 -4.72
C ALA A 64 -16.77 -1.30 -3.72
N GLU A 65 -16.88 -2.61 -3.47
CA GLU A 65 -17.79 -3.14 -2.44
C GLU A 65 -17.44 -2.59 -1.04
N PHE A 66 -16.16 -2.60 -0.67
CA PHE A 66 -15.68 -2.13 0.63
C PHE A 66 -16.03 -0.65 0.88
N PHE A 67 -15.98 0.18 -0.17
CA PHE A 67 -16.27 1.62 -0.11
C PHE A 67 -17.68 2.01 -0.60
N GLN A 68 -18.62 1.07 -0.76
CA GLN A 68 -19.99 1.33 -1.27
C GLN A 68 -20.72 2.50 -0.58
N ASN A 69 -20.52 2.68 0.72
CA ASN A 69 -21.17 3.76 1.50
C ASN A 69 -20.41 5.10 1.43
N HIS A 70 -19.29 5.18 0.70
CA HIS A 70 -18.48 6.39 0.52
C HIS A 70 -18.55 6.85 -0.93
N ARG A 71 -19.63 7.55 -1.28
CA ARG A 71 -19.98 7.93 -2.66
C ARG A 71 -18.81 8.46 -3.49
N ARG A 72 -17.96 9.34 -2.92
CA ARG A 72 -16.81 9.95 -3.62
C ARG A 72 -15.72 8.95 -4.02
N ILE A 73 -15.52 7.89 -3.22
CA ILE A 73 -14.52 6.84 -3.48
C ILE A 73 -15.16 5.79 -4.40
N HIS A 74 -16.35 5.31 -4.03
CA HIS A 74 -17.11 4.33 -4.81
C HIS A 74 -17.26 4.74 -6.27
N SER A 75 -17.67 5.98 -6.55
CA SER A 75 -17.88 6.44 -7.94
C SER A 75 -16.61 6.41 -8.79
N ARG A 76 -15.42 6.47 -8.18
CA ARG A 76 -14.14 6.39 -8.90
C ARG A 76 -13.73 4.94 -9.15
N LEU A 77 -13.96 4.07 -8.17
CA LEU A 77 -13.67 2.64 -8.27
C LEU A 77 -14.61 1.95 -9.26
N GLN A 78 -15.88 2.35 -9.28
CA GLN A 78 -16.88 1.79 -10.19
C GLN A 78 -16.51 2.00 -11.67
N VAL A 79 -15.90 3.14 -12.02
CA VAL A 79 -15.43 3.40 -13.40
C VAL A 79 -14.31 2.45 -13.82
N LEU A 80 -13.59 1.85 -12.87
CA LEU A 80 -12.49 0.92 -13.12
C LEU A 80 -12.92 -0.56 -13.02
N SER A 81 -14.14 -0.82 -12.51
CA SER A 81 -14.71 -2.16 -12.28
C SER A 81 -15.56 -2.63 -13.48
N ASP A 82 -15.91 -1.72 -14.38
CA ASP A 82 -16.62 -1.96 -15.65
C ASP A 82 -15.64 -2.07 -16.83
#